data_AF-A0A351KRR9-F1
#
_entry.id   AF-A0A351KRR9-F1
#
_cell.length_a   1.000
_cell.length_b   1.000
_cell.length_c   1.000
_cell.angle_alpha   90.00
_cell.angle_beta   90.00
_cell.angle_gamma   90.00
#
_symmetry.space_group_name_H-M   'P 1'
#
loop_
_entity.id
_entity.type
_entity.pdbx_description
1 polymer ?
#
loop_
_entity_poly.entity_id
_entity_poly.type
_entity_poly.pdbx_seq_one_letter_code
_entity_poly.pdbx_strand_id
1 'polypeptide(L)' 'MPPLTERMVQLIGSPSISSADPQIDQSNLGVIHHLAEWSETLGFKVEIETVAPGKANLIAT' A
#
# COMPACT_ATOMS: atom_id res chain seq x y z
N MET A 1 -3.25 1.18 15.62
CA MET A 1 -3.94 1.26 14.32
C MET A 1 -5.07 2.29 14.38
N PRO A 2 -5.24 3.16 13.37
CA PRO A 2 -6.31 4.16 13.34
C PRO A 2 -7.72 3.54 13.18
N PRO A 3 -8.80 4.29 13.53
CA PRO A 3 -10.18 3.93 13.19
C PRO A 3 -10.36 3.61 11.70
N LEU A 4 -11.36 2.78 11.37
CA LEU A 4 -11.60 2.35 9.99
C LEU A 4 -11.77 3.55 9.03
N THR A 5 -12.54 4.56 9.42
CA THR A 5 -12.79 5.74 8.58
C THR A 5 -11.50 6.53 8.30
N GLU A 6 -10.62 6.66 9.29
CA GLU A 6 -9.32 7.32 9.11
C GLU A 6 -8.39 6.51 8.20
N ARG A 7 -8.37 5.18 8.35
CA ARG A 7 -7.62 4.30 7.43
C ARG A 7 -8.10 4.42 5.99
N MET A 8 -9.41 4.50 5.78
CA MET A 8 -9.98 4.72 4.44
C MET A 8 -9.56 6.07 3.86
N VAL A 9 -9.58 7.14 4.66
CA VAL A 9 -9.09 8.46 4.24
C VAL A 9 -7.61 8.41 3.85
N GLN A 10 -6.78 7.72 4.62
CA GLN A 10 -5.36 7.54 4.33
C GLN A 10 -5.12 6.76 3.03
N LEU A 11 -5.86 5.66 2.81
CA LEU A 11 -5.76 4.87 1.59
C LEU A 11 -6.22 5.66 0.36
N ILE A 12 -7.38 6.30 0.41
CA ILE A 12 -7.95 7.07 -0.71
C ILE A 12 -7.07 8.28 -1.04
N GLY A 13 -6.49 8.92 -0.02
CA GLY A 13 -5.59 10.07 -0.20
C GLY A 13 -4.18 9.70 -0.68
N SER A 14 -3.81 8.42 -0.68
CA SER A 14 -2.48 7.98 -1.09
C SER A 14 -2.36 7.90 -2.62
N PRO A 15 -1.41 8.64 -3.24
CA PRO A 15 -1.16 8.52 -4.67
C PRO A 15 -0.70 7.10 -5.00
N SER A 16 -1.42 6.42 -5.91
CA SER A 16 -1.20 5.01 -6.23
C SER A 16 -1.78 4.56 -7.58
N ILE A 17 -2.01 5.50 -8.50
CA ILE A 17 -2.56 5.21 -9.84
C ILE A 17 -1.66 4.23 -10.58
N SER A 18 -2.24 3.16 -11.13
CA SER A 18 -1.56 2.27 -12.07
C SER A 18 -2.06 2.55 -13.47
N SER A 19 -1.16 2.99 -14.36
CA SER A 19 -1.52 3.40 -15.72
C SER A 19 -0.49 2.93 -16.75
N ALA A 20 -0.94 2.72 -17.98
CA ALA A 20 -0.05 2.52 -19.11
C ALA A 20 0.60 3.84 -19.59
N ASP A 21 0.00 4.99 -19.24
CA ASP A 21 0.59 6.30 -19.48
C ASP A 21 1.59 6.65 -18.36
N PRO A 22 2.91 6.74 -18.67
CA PRO A 22 3.94 7.01 -17.66
C PRO A 22 3.78 8.36 -16.96
N GLN A 23 3.06 9.32 -17.54
CA GLN A 23 2.88 10.65 -16.94
C GLN A 23 1.98 10.62 -15.71
N ILE A 24 1.09 9.63 -15.62
CA ILE A 24 0.13 9.48 -14.52
C ILE A 24 0.29 8.16 -13.76
N ASP A 25 1.22 7.29 -14.19
CA ASP A 25 1.59 6.11 -13.43
C ASP A 25 2.35 6.50 -12.16
N GLN A 26 1.92 5.95 -11.02
CA GLN A 26 2.42 6.33 -9.69
C GLN A 26 2.84 5.12 -8.89
N SER A 27 3.83 5.32 -8.03
CA SER A 27 4.23 4.29 -7.05
C SER A 27 3.06 3.88 -6.16
N ASN A 28 2.92 2.59 -5.86
CA ASN A 28 1.93 2.10 -4.88
C ASN A 28 2.52 1.91 -3.46
N LEU A 29 3.81 2.24 -3.27
CA LEU A 29 4.54 1.95 -2.03
C LEU A 29 3.92 2.62 -0.79
N GLY A 30 3.34 3.82 -0.94
CA GLY A 30 2.65 4.49 0.17
C GLY A 30 1.49 3.64 0.72
N VAL A 31 0.66 3.11 -0.17
CA VAL A 31 -0.44 2.20 0.18
C VAL A 31 0.10 0.90 0.79
N ILE A 32 1.14 0.33 0.19
CA ILE A 32 1.78 -0.92 0.68
C ILE A 32 2.28 -0.76 2.12
N HIS A 33 2.95 0.35 2.44
CA HIS A 33 3.48 0.58 3.78
C HIS A 33 2.38 0.78 4.83
N HIS A 34 1.28 1.48 4.49
CA HIS A 34 0.12 1.58 5.38
C HIS A 34 -0.48 0.21 5.67
N LEU A 35 -0.69 -0.61 4.64
CA LEU A 35 -1.23 -1.96 4.81
C LEU A 35 -0.30 -2.88 5.60
N ALA A 36 1.03 -2.75 5.40
CA ALA A 36 2.03 -3.50 6.15
C ALA A 36 1.95 -3.21 7.64
N GLU A 37 2.05 -1.93 8.02
CA GLU A 37 2.01 -1.51 9.43
C GLU A 37 0.73 -2.00 10.13
N TRP A 38 -0.42 -1.89 9.47
CA TRP A 38 -1.70 -2.32 10.03
C TRP A 38 -1.80 -3.84 10.15
N SER A 39 -1.31 -4.58 9.16
CA SER A 39 -1.34 -6.04 9.17
C SER A 39 -0.40 -6.60 10.23
N GLU A 40 0.81 -6.04 10.36
CA GLU A 40 1.75 -6.39 11.44
C GLU A 40 1.16 -6.09 12.82
N THR A 41 0.50 -4.94 12.99
CA THR A 41 -0.20 -4.60 14.25
C THR A 41 -1.30 -5.62 14.59
N LEU A 42 -1.94 -6.21 13.58
CA LEU A 42 -2.96 -7.25 13.75
C LEU A 42 -2.36 -8.65 13.96
N GLY A 43 -1.03 -8.78 13.96
CA GLY A 43 -0.30 -10.02 14.20
C GLY A 43 -0.05 -10.87 12.96
N PHE A 44 -0.32 -10.35 11.76
CA PHE A 44 0.04 -11.05 10.52
C PHE A 44 1.55 -11.01 10.29
N LYS A 45 2.08 -12.07 9.68
CA LYS A 45 3.39 -12.00 9.05
C LYS A 45 3.23 -11.25 7.72
N VAL A 46 4.02 -10.20 7.52
CA VAL A 46 3.99 -9.38 6.30
C VAL A 46 5.24 -9.62 5.46
N GLU A 47 5.03 -9.80 4.16
CA GLU A 47 6.08 -9.88 3.14
C GLU A 47 5.78 -8.85 2.04
N ILE A 48 6.79 -8.08 1.65
CA ILE A 48 6.69 -7.08 0.57
C ILE A 48 7.62 -7.50 -0.55
N GLU A 49 7.07 -7.72 -1.74
CA GLU A 49 7.80 -8.16 -2.92
C GLU A 49 7.82 -7.04 -3.97
N THR A 50 9.02 -6.54 -4.30
CA THR A 50 9.19 -5.56 -5.39
C THR A 50 8.96 -6.24 -6.73
N VAL A 51 8.01 -5.73 -7.52
CA VAL A 51 7.68 -6.27 -8.85
C VAL A 51 8.11 -5.34 -9.99
N ALA A 52 8.21 -4.04 -9.72
CA ALA A 52 8.76 -3.03 -10.62
C ALA A 52 9.26 -1.81 -9.82
N PRO A 53 10.00 -0.86 -10.43
CA PRO A 53 10.33 0.39 -9.77
C PRO A 53 9.08 1.10 -9.24
N GLY A 54 9.00 1.28 -7.92
CA GLY A 54 7.84 1.91 -7.26
C GLY A 54 6.58 1.03 -7.16
N LYS A 55 6.63 -0.24 -7.54
CA LYS A 55 5.49 -1.16 -7.45
C LYS A 55 5.86 -2.40 -6.65
N ALA A 56 5.07 -2.70 -5.64
CA ALA A 56 5.23 -3.90 -4.84
C ALA A 56 3.90 -4.61 -4.62
N ASN A 57 3.99 -5.91 -4.38
CA ASN A 57 2.93 -6.72 -3.79
C ASN A 57 3.13 -6.80 -2.28
N LEU A 58 2.04 -6.94 -1.54
CA LEU A 58 2.05 -7.23 -0.11
C LEU A 58 1.30 -8.53 0.14
N ILE A 59 1.91 -9.43 0.91
CA ILE A 59 1.33 -10.68 1.36
C ILE A 59 1.29 -10.65 2.88
N ALA A 60 0.10 -10.88 3.46
CA ALA A 60 -0.12 -10.98 4.90
C ALA A 60 -0.76 -12.34 5.23
N THR A 61 -0.15 -13.12 6.12
CA THR A 61 -0.59 -14.49 6.52
C THR A 61 -0.62 -14.70 8.01
#